data_AF-A0A3G6MNQ5-F1
#
_entry.id   AF-A0A3G6MNQ5-F1
#
_cell.length_a   1.000
_cell.length_b   1.000
_cell.length_c   1.000
_cell.angle_alpha   90.00
_cell.angle_beta   90.00
_cell.angle_gamma   90.00
#
_symmetry.space_group_name_H-M   'P 1'
#
loop_
_entity.id
_entity.type
_entity.pdbx_description
1 polymer ?
#
loop_
_entity_poly.entity_id
_entity_poly.type
_entity_poly.pdbx_seq_one_letter_code
_entity_poly.pdbx_strand_id
1 'polypeptide(L)'
;MTKSPSTIGIILFIATMIVFFIVYYFFSGIHYFDISLKANAFVLPILYTGAAFWSVKILWNKQRLNFRQAFKRAFVPMFIGGILSIVSIYSFLNFVDPEAKKLLNYQYVHTQKSELDKEYTSARKIMKHQKDIDELDQKYKERLQSFTPEAVKGKDMLTASHFSGYFAAILIFYVVLSLFFGAFFRTRTVHEEITNQE
;
A
#
# COMPACT_ATOMS: atom_id res chain seq x y z
N MET A 1 19.15 -3.30 25.26
CA MET A 1 19.68 -3.38 23.87
C MET A 1 18.76 -2.63 22.90
N THR A 2 19.32 -1.89 21.94
CA THR A 2 18.57 -1.21 20.89
C THR A 2 18.09 -2.25 19.88
N LYS A 3 16.77 -2.50 19.74
CA LYS A 3 16.26 -3.50 18.79
C LYS A 3 16.78 -3.21 17.39
N SER A 4 17.18 -4.24 16.64
CA SER A 4 17.68 -4.06 15.27
C SER A 4 16.53 -3.61 14.34
N PRO A 5 16.81 -2.90 13.23
CA PRO A 5 15.77 -2.49 12.28
C PRO A 5 15.04 -3.72 11.70
N SER A 6 15.77 -4.81 11.46
CA SER A 6 15.20 -6.07 11.00
C SER A 6 14.26 -6.70 12.02
N THR A 7 14.58 -6.63 13.31
CA THR A 7 13.68 -7.09 14.38
C THR A 7 12.37 -6.30 14.38
N ILE A 8 12.43 -4.98 14.18
CA ILE A 8 11.23 -4.15 14.05
C ILE A 8 10.44 -4.53 12.79
N GLY A 9 11.13 -4.86 11.69
CA GLY A 9 10.50 -5.40 10.48
C GLY A 9 9.74 -6.71 10.70
N ILE A 10 10.30 -7.64 11.48
CA ILE A 10 9.61 -8.89 11.84
C ILE A 10 8.38 -8.62 12.72
N ILE A 11 8.48 -7.70 13.68
CA ILE A 11 7.32 -7.28 14.50
C ILE A 11 6.25 -6.64 13.60
N LEU A 12 6.65 -5.80 12.64
CA LEU A 12 5.76 -5.16 11.68
C LEU A 12 5.07 -6.18 10.77
N PHE A 13 5.79 -7.21 10.33
CA PHE A 13 5.22 -8.34 9.61
C PHE A 13 4.13 -9.03 10.44
N ILE A 14 4.43 -9.42 11.68
CA ILE A 14 3.45 -10.08 12.57
C ILE A 14 2.21 -9.18 12.76
N ALA A 15 2.40 -7.90 13.04
CA ALA A 15 1.30 -6.94 13.19
C ALA A 15 0.46 -6.82 11.91
N THR A 16 1.10 -6.80 10.74
CA THR A 16 0.41 -6.75 9.45
C THR A 16 -0.39 -8.04 9.21
N MET A 17 0.16 -9.20 9.54
CA MET A 17 -0.55 -10.48 9.43
C MET A 17 -1.74 -10.55 10.38
N ILE A 18 -1.62 -10.01 11.60
CA ILE A 18 -2.76 -9.90 12.53
C ILE A 18 -3.87 -9.03 11.90
N VAL A 19 -3.54 -7.86 11.35
CA VAL A 19 -4.52 -7.01 10.66
C VAL A 19 -5.16 -7.77 9.49
N PHE A 20 -4.37 -8.45 8.66
CA PHE A 20 -4.87 -9.27 7.57
C PHE A 20 -5.85 -10.34 8.06
N PHE A 21 -5.48 -11.12 9.09
CA PHE A 21 -6.34 -12.18 9.62
C PHE A 21 -7.59 -11.63 10.32
N ILE A 22 -7.52 -10.46 10.97
CA ILE A 22 -8.71 -9.81 11.49
C ILE A 22 -9.67 -9.45 10.35
N VAL A 23 -9.16 -8.81 9.29
CA VAL A 23 -9.97 -8.46 8.11
C VAL A 23 -10.53 -9.71 7.44
N TYR A 24 -9.72 -10.75 7.30
CA TYR A 24 -10.13 -12.03 6.76
C TYR A 24 -11.22 -12.68 7.62
N TYR A 25 -10.95 -13.04 8.88
CA TYR A 25 -11.90 -13.82 9.68
C TYR A 25 -13.20 -13.08 10.04
N PHE A 26 -13.14 -11.77 10.28
CA PHE A 26 -14.31 -11.02 10.73
C PHE A 26 -15.05 -10.32 9.59
N PHE A 27 -14.42 -10.12 8.43
CA PHE A 27 -14.97 -9.32 7.34
C PHE A 27 -14.91 -10.01 5.96
N SER A 28 -14.56 -11.30 5.87
CA SER A 28 -14.69 -12.11 4.64
C SER A 28 -16.17 -12.41 4.32
N GLY A 29 -16.90 -11.39 3.89
CA GLY A 29 -18.29 -11.48 3.48
C GLY A 29 -18.60 -10.53 2.33
N ILE A 30 -19.80 -9.93 2.33
CA ILE A 30 -20.30 -9.10 1.23
C ILE A 30 -19.42 -7.88 0.93
N HIS A 31 -18.71 -7.35 1.93
CA HIS A 31 -17.89 -6.14 1.81
C HIS A 31 -16.38 -6.43 1.92
N TYR A 32 -15.95 -7.66 1.68
CA TYR A 32 -14.57 -8.08 1.92
C TYR A 32 -13.54 -7.24 1.15
N PHE A 33 -13.76 -6.98 -0.14
CA PHE A 33 -12.89 -6.15 -0.96
C PHE A 33 -12.80 -4.70 -0.47
N ASP A 34 -13.95 -4.07 -0.20
CA ASP A 34 -14.02 -2.67 0.26
C ASP A 34 -13.34 -2.48 1.62
N ILE A 35 -13.57 -3.40 2.57
CA ILE A 35 -12.95 -3.35 3.89
C ILE A 35 -11.44 -3.60 3.78
N SER A 36 -11.01 -4.55 2.95
CA SER A 36 -9.59 -4.80 2.69
C SER A 36 -8.90 -3.57 2.09
N LEU A 37 -9.56 -2.89 1.14
CA LEU A 37 -9.06 -1.66 0.55
C LEU A 37 -8.93 -0.55 1.60
N LYS A 38 -9.92 -0.36 2.47
CA LYS A 38 -9.89 0.64 3.54
C LYS A 38 -8.82 0.33 4.59
N ALA A 39 -8.67 -0.92 5.00
CA ALA A 39 -7.61 -1.33 5.92
C ALA A 39 -6.22 -1.03 5.33
N ASN A 40 -6.04 -1.32 4.04
CA ASN A 40 -4.81 -1.04 3.34
C ASN A 40 -4.55 0.46 3.09
N ALA A 41 -5.60 1.28 2.94
CA ALA A 41 -5.48 2.73 2.73
C ALA A 41 -5.29 3.53 4.04
N PHE A 42 -5.81 3.06 5.16
CA PHE A 42 -5.83 3.84 6.41
C PHE A 42 -5.11 3.15 7.57
N VAL A 43 -5.22 1.83 7.72
CA VAL A 43 -4.59 1.12 8.84
C VAL A 43 -3.12 0.86 8.56
N LEU A 44 -2.79 0.28 7.41
CA LEU A 44 -1.41 -0.08 7.08
C LEU A 44 -0.47 1.13 6.95
N PRO A 45 -0.83 2.26 6.34
CA PRO A 45 0.07 3.41 6.27
C PRO A 45 0.42 3.96 7.64
N ILE A 46 -0.55 4.01 8.58
CA ILE A 46 -0.31 4.42 9.96
C ILE A 46 0.62 3.42 10.66
N LEU A 47 0.35 2.12 10.53
CA LEU A 47 1.16 1.07 11.15
C LEU A 47 2.61 1.10 10.66
N TYR A 48 2.82 1.19 9.35
CA TYR A 48 4.16 1.21 8.74
C TYR A 48 4.92 2.50 9.06
N THR A 49 4.23 3.65 9.00
CA THR A 49 4.82 4.94 9.39
C THR A 49 5.19 4.97 10.87
N GLY A 50 4.33 4.45 11.74
CA GLY A 50 4.59 4.34 13.18
C GLY A 50 5.79 3.45 13.49
N ALA A 51 5.90 2.29 12.83
CA ALA A 51 7.04 1.40 12.98
C ALA A 51 8.35 2.04 12.47
N ALA A 52 8.31 2.73 11.33
CA ALA A 52 9.45 3.48 10.81
C ALA A 52 9.89 4.60 11.76
N PHE A 53 8.95 5.42 12.23
CA PHE A 53 9.18 6.48 13.21
C PHE A 53 9.82 5.92 14.48
N TRP A 54 9.22 4.86 15.05
CA TRP A 54 9.71 4.22 16.27
C TRP A 54 11.12 3.67 16.09
N SER A 55 11.38 3.02 14.95
CA SER A 55 12.69 2.50 14.61
C SER A 55 13.76 3.60 14.59
N VAL A 56 13.47 4.75 13.94
CA VAL A 56 14.37 5.90 13.87
C VAL A 56 14.55 6.56 15.24
N LYS A 57 13.45 6.84 15.94
CA LYS A 57 13.42 7.53 17.24
C LYS A 57 14.25 6.81 18.30
N ILE A 58 14.17 5.48 18.37
CA ILE A 58 14.97 4.68 19.33
C ILE A 58 16.47 4.98 19.18
N LEU A 59 16.97 5.15 17.96
CA LEU A 59 18.39 5.39 17.72
C LEU A 59 18.74 6.87 17.87
N TRP A 60 17.87 7.76 17.40
CA TRP A 60 18.02 9.21 17.52
C TRP A 60 18.09 9.68 18.98
N ASN A 61 17.32 9.07 19.88
CA ASN A 61 17.37 9.37 21.31
C ASN A 61 18.69 8.98 21.99
N LYS A 62 19.55 8.19 21.34
CA LYS A 62 20.80 7.67 21.91
C LYS A 62 22.05 8.30 21.30
N GLN A 63 21.97 8.74 20.06
CA GLN A 63 23.10 9.29 19.33
C GLN A 63 22.63 10.21 18.20
N ARG A 64 23.52 11.13 17.80
CA ARG A 64 23.32 11.92 16.59
C ARG A 64 23.26 11.00 15.37
N LEU A 65 22.32 11.26 14.46
CA LEU A 65 22.14 10.47 13.25
C LEU A 65 22.58 11.25 12.03
N ASN A 66 23.28 10.58 11.12
CA ASN A 66 23.41 11.07 9.76
C ASN A 66 22.21 10.62 8.91
N PHE A 67 22.05 11.24 7.73
CA PHE A 67 20.94 10.96 6.82
C PHE A 67 20.82 9.47 6.49
N ARG A 68 21.95 8.82 6.14
CA ARG A 68 21.97 7.40 5.73
C ARG A 68 21.49 6.48 6.85
N GLN A 69 21.87 6.77 8.09
CA GLN A 69 21.43 6.00 9.26
C GLN A 69 19.93 6.17 9.47
N ALA A 70 19.41 7.39 9.49
CA ALA A 70 17.98 7.64 9.65
C ALA A 70 17.16 7.02 8.49
N PHE A 71 17.61 7.17 7.25
CA PHE A 71 17.00 6.53 6.08
C PHE A 71 16.94 5.01 6.23
N LYS A 72 18.09 4.35 6.48
CA LYS A 72 18.15 2.88 6.63
C LYS A 72 17.26 2.41 7.78
N ARG A 73 17.19 3.20 8.85
CA ARG A 73 16.44 2.88 10.05
C ARG A 73 14.92 2.97 9.84
N ALA A 74 14.46 3.83 8.93
CA ALA A 74 13.07 3.87 8.47
C ALA A 74 12.77 2.79 7.41
N PHE A 75 13.63 2.67 6.40
CA PHE A 75 13.39 1.83 5.22
C PHE A 75 13.38 0.34 5.54
N VAL A 76 14.40 -0.15 6.25
CA VAL A 76 14.61 -1.61 6.45
C VAL A 76 13.43 -2.29 7.16
N PRO A 77 12.86 -1.74 8.27
CA PRO A 77 11.69 -2.33 8.90
C PRO A 77 10.49 -2.40 7.95
N MET A 78 10.21 -1.33 7.20
CA MET A 78 9.09 -1.29 6.25
C MET A 78 9.29 -2.28 5.11
N PHE A 79 10.50 -2.36 4.55
CA PHE A 79 10.81 -3.30 3.49
C PHE A 79 10.63 -4.75 3.94
N ILE A 80 11.23 -5.14 5.08
CA ILE A 80 11.14 -6.50 5.62
C ILE A 80 9.70 -6.84 6.00
N GLY A 81 9.02 -5.94 6.73
CA GLY A 81 7.62 -6.12 7.11
C GLY A 81 6.72 -6.26 5.89
N GLY A 82 6.89 -5.38 4.91
CA GLY A 82 6.10 -5.32 3.68
C GLY A 82 6.28 -6.56 2.83
N ILE A 83 7.52 -6.92 2.48
CA ILE A 83 7.78 -8.06 1.59
C ILE A 83 7.31 -9.38 2.20
N LEU A 84 7.56 -9.61 3.50
CA LEU A 84 7.13 -10.83 4.18
C LEU A 84 5.60 -10.90 4.23
N SER A 85 4.92 -9.78 4.52
CA SER A 85 3.45 -9.74 4.59
C SER A 85 2.84 -10.01 3.22
N ILE A 86 3.34 -9.34 2.20
CA ILE A 86 2.83 -9.41 0.83
C ILE A 86 3.00 -10.81 0.26
N VAL A 87 4.18 -11.43 0.41
CA VAL A 87 4.42 -12.83 0.00
C VAL A 87 3.54 -13.81 0.78
N SER A 88 3.35 -13.59 2.08
CA SER A 88 2.51 -14.47 2.91
C SER A 88 1.04 -14.39 2.52
N ILE A 89 0.50 -13.18 2.33
CA ILE A 89 -0.88 -12.96 1.90
C ILE A 89 -1.12 -13.55 0.51
N TYR A 90 -0.18 -13.34 -0.42
CA TYR A 90 -0.23 -13.95 -1.74
C TYR A 90 -0.29 -15.47 -1.66
N SER A 91 0.60 -16.07 -0.87
CA SER A 91 0.66 -17.52 -0.73
C SER A 91 -0.60 -18.07 -0.07
N PHE A 92 -1.12 -17.39 0.96
CA PHE A 92 -2.37 -17.76 1.62
C PHE A 92 -3.55 -17.75 0.65
N LEU A 93 -3.75 -16.66 -0.10
CA LEU A 93 -4.89 -16.51 -1.00
C LEU A 93 -4.78 -17.37 -2.28
N ASN A 94 -3.57 -17.78 -2.68
CA ASN A 94 -3.40 -18.65 -3.85
C ASN A 94 -3.40 -20.13 -3.51
N PHE A 95 -2.92 -20.54 -2.33
CA PHE A 95 -2.69 -21.95 -2.01
C PHE A 95 -3.47 -22.45 -0.79
N VAL A 96 -3.83 -21.59 0.16
CA VAL A 96 -4.54 -21.98 1.39
C VAL A 96 -6.05 -21.76 1.25
N ASP A 97 -6.46 -20.58 0.77
CA ASP A 97 -7.87 -20.25 0.55
C ASP A 97 -8.11 -19.57 -0.82
N PRO A 98 -8.19 -20.37 -1.90
CA PRO A 98 -8.52 -19.86 -3.23
C PRO A 98 -9.94 -19.30 -3.35
N GLU A 99 -10.87 -19.67 -2.47
CA GLU A 99 -12.25 -19.18 -2.52
C GLU A 99 -12.34 -17.73 -2.03
N ALA A 100 -11.60 -17.37 -0.97
CA ALA A 100 -11.44 -15.98 -0.57
C ALA A 100 -10.84 -15.12 -1.68
N LYS A 101 -9.87 -15.64 -2.43
CA LYS A 101 -9.34 -14.99 -3.63
C LYS A 101 -10.41 -14.79 -4.70
N LYS A 102 -11.21 -15.81 -5.01
CA LYS A 102 -12.31 -15.69 -5.98
C LYS A 102 -13.33 -14.64 -5.55
N LEU A 103 -13.69 -14.62 -4.26
CA LEU A 103 -14.60 -13.63 -3.69
C LEU A 103 -14.05 -12.20 -3.85
N LEU A 104 -12.77 -11.98 -3.52
CA LEU A 104 -12.10 -10.69 -3.73
C LEU A 104 -12.14 -10.27 -5.20
N ASN A 105 -11.76 -11.17 -6.11
CA ASN A 105 -11.75 -10.89 -7.55
C ASN A 105 -13.15 -10.55 -8.07
N TYR A 106 -14.17 -11.31 -7.66
CA TYR A 106 -15.56 -11.05 -7.99
C TYR A 106 -16.00 -9.65 -7.53
N GLN A 107 -15.76 -9.33 -6.25
CA GLN A 107 -16.15 -8.05 -5.68
C GLN A 107 -15.39 -6.88 -6.33
N TYR A 108 -14.10 -7.03 -6.61
CA TYR A 108 -13.30 -6.02 -7.31
C TYR A 108 -13.85 -5.69 -8.71
N VAL A 109 -14.19 -6.72 -9.48
CA VAL A 109 -14.75 -6.53 -10.83
C VAL A 109 -16.13 -5.88 -10.75
N HIS A 110 -16.97 -6.34 -9.82
CA HIS A 110 -18.29 -5.78 -9.61
C HIS A 110 -18.23 -4.31 -9.17
N THR A 111 -17.37 -3.98 -8.22
CA THR A 111 -17.16 -2.59 -7.77
C THR A 111 -16.68 -1.70 -8.90
N GLN A 112 -15.67 -2.13 -9.68
CA GLN A 112 -15.20 -1.34 -10.82
C GLN A 112 -16.27 -1.10 -11.88
N LYS A 113 -17.10 -2.11 -12.18
CA LYS A 113 -18.22 -1.96 -13.10
C LYS A 113 -19.23 -0.95 -12.56
N SER A 114 -19.61 -1.09 -11.28
CA SER A 114 -20.54 -0.16 -10.65
C SER A 114 -20.02 1.29 -10.64
N GLU A 115 -18.72 1.51 -10.43
CA GLU A 115 -18.13 2.84 -10.47
C GLU A 115 -18.09 3.40 -11.90
N LEU A 116 -17.79 2.57 -12.91
CA LEU A 116 -17.89 2.96 -14.32
C LEU A 116 -19.31 3.40 -14.69
N ASP A 117 -20.32 2.64 -14.28
CA ASP A 117 -21.73 2.93 -14.56
C ASP A 117 -22.16 4.26 -13.90
N LYS A 118 -21.69 4.52 -12.67
CA LYS A 118 -21.93 5.78 -11.95
C LYS A 118 -21.24 6.97 -12.63
N GLU A 119 -19.98 6.82 -13.00
CA GLU A 119 -19.20 7.85 -13.69
C GLU A 119 -19.87 8.21 -15.02
N TYR A 120 -20.22 7.20 -15.83
CA TYR A 120 -20.95 7.38 -17.08
C TYR A 120 -22.27 8.11 -16.87
N THR A 121 -23.12 7.63 -15.95
CA THR A 121 -24.44 8.23 -15.69
C THR A 121 -24.32 9.67 -15.21
N SER A 122 -23.30 9.98 -14.39
CA SER A 122 -23.07 11.32 -13.88
C SER A 122 -22.55 12.26 -14.96
N ALA A 123 -21.57 11.81 -15.76
CA ALA A 123 -21.02 12.57 -16.88
C ALA A 123 -22.07 12.84 -17.96
N ARG A 124 -22.92 11.84 -18.27
CA ARG A 124 -23.99 11.97 -19.26
C ARG A 124 -25.02 13.04 -18.88
N LYS A 125 -25.30 13.25 -17.59
CA LYS A 125 -26.27 14.25 -17.11
C LYS A 125 -25.81 15.70 -17.30
N ILE A 126 -24.50 15.93 -17.34
CA ILE A 126 -23.91 17.28 -17.39
C ILE A 126 -23.45 17.69 -18.80
N MET A 127 -23.30 16.73 -19.72
CA MET A 127 -22.92 17.00 -21.10
C MET A 127 -24.09 17.59 -21.90
N LYS A 128 -23.77 18.59 -22.73
CA LYS A 128 -24.76 19.30 -23.55
C LYS A 128 -24.54 19.13 -25.05
N HIS A 129 -23.33 18.82 -25.48
CA HIS A 129 -22.99 18.69 -26.90
C HIS A 129 -23.10 17.24 -27.34
N GLN A 130 -23.80 17.00 -28.45
CA GLN A 130 -24.04 15.66 -28.99
C GLN A 130 -22.72 14.91 -29.29
N LYS A 131 -21.70 15.62 -29.76
CA LYS A 131 -20.38 15.04 -30.05
C LYS A 131 -19.71 14.44 -28.80
N ASP A 132 -19.75 15.15 -27.68
CA ASP A 132 -19.14 14.70 -26.41
C ASP A 132 -19.93 13.53 -25.80
N ILE A 133 -21.25 13.59 -25.96
CA ILE A 133 -22.22 12.54 -25.63
C ILE A 133 -21.92 11.25 -26.39
N ASP A 134 -21.68 11.35 -27.71
CA ASP A 134 -21.36 10.20 -28.56
C ASP A 134 -19.97 9.61 -28.21
N GLU A 135 -18.98 10.46 -27.93
CA GLU A 135 -17.66 10.02 -27.48
C GLU A 135 -17.70 9.33 -26.11
N LEU A 136 -18.50 9.86 -25.16
CA LEU A 136 -18.72 9.24 -23.86
C LEU A 136 -19.38 7.86 -24.01
N ASP A 137 -20.40 7.73 -24.84
CA ASP A 137 -21.10 6.47 -25.09
C ASP A 137 -20.17 5.43 -25.71
N GLN A 138 -19.33 5.86 -26.66
CA GLN A 138 -18.34 4.99 -27.28
C GLN A 138 -17.32 4.51 -26.24
N LYS A 139 -16.71 5.41 -25.46
CA LYS A 139 -15.75 5.04 -24.39
C LYS A 139 -16.38 4.12 -23.36
N TYR A 140 -17.62 4.37 -22.96
CA TYR A 140 -18.33 3.53 -22.01
C TYR A 140 -18.55 2.11 -22.58
N LYS A 141 -19.00 1.98 -23.83
CA LYS A 141 -19.14 0.68 -24.51
C LYS A 141 -17.82 -0.06 -24.64
N GLU A 142 -16.74 0.62 -25.02
CA GLU A 142 -15.39 0.03 -25.10
C GLU A 142 -14.92 -0.47 -23.72
N ARG A 143 -15.16 0.29 -22.65
CA ARG A 143 -14.77 -0.09 -21.29
C ARG A 143 -15.61 -1.24 -20.75
N LEU A 144 -16.91 -1.27 -21.06
CA LEU A 144 -17.82 -2.37 -20.70
C LEU A 144 -17.35 -3.72 -21.26
N GLN A 145 -16.75 -3.75 -22.45
CA GLN A 145 -16.20 -4.98 -23.03
C GLN A 145 -15.11 -5.61 -22.16
N SER A 146 -14.41 -4.82 -21.34
CA SER A 146 -13.42 -5.35 -20.39
C SER A 146 -14.05 -6.11 -19.21
N PHE A 147 -15.37 -6.02 -19.00
CA PHE A 147 -16.10 -6.70 -17.92
C PHE A 147 -16.88 -7.94 -18.39
N THR A 148 -16.69 -8.39 -19.64
CA THR A 148 -17.27 -9.64 -20.12
C THR A 148 -16.71 -10.84 -19.34
N PRO A 149 -17.47 -11.94 -19.19
CA PRO A 149 -17.00 -13.14 -18.47
C PRO A 149 -15.64 -13.65 -18.96
N GLU A 150 -15.39 -13.56 -20.27
CA GLU A 150 -14.13 -13.96 -20.92
C GLU A 150 -12.98 -13.03 -20.54
N ALA A 151 -13.19 -11.70 -20.55
CA ALA A 151 -12.19 -10.72 -20.16
C ALA A 151 -11.90 -10.74 -18.65
N VAL A 152 -12.92 -11.03 -17.83
CA VAL A 152 -12.84 -11.08 -16.37
C VAL A 152 -12.08 -12.31 -15.87
N LYS A 153 -12.12 -13.43 -16.60
CA LYS A 153 -11.29 -14.62 -16.30
C LYS A 153 -9.79 -14.29 -16.26
N GLY A 154 -9.34 -13.27 -16.99
CA GLY A 154 -7.95 -12.79 -16.98
C GLY A 154 -7.65 -11.68 -15.95
N LYS A 155 -8.66 -11.14 -15.26
CA LYS A 155 -8.54 -10.02 -14.31
C LYS A 155 -8.29 -10.49 -12.87
N ASP A 156 -7.46 -11.50 -12.71
CA ASP A 156 -7.06 -11.97 -11.39
C ASP A 156 -6.09 -10.96 -10.74
N MET A 157 -6.57 -10.28 -9.69
CA MET A 157 -5.83 -9.24 -8.99
C MET A 157 -4.60 -9.79 -8.26
N LEU A 158 -4.55 -11.12 -8.02
CA LEU A 158 -3.46 -11.80 -7.32
C LEU A 158 -2.60 -12.64 -8.29
N THR A 159 -2.42 -12.15 -9.51
CA THR A 159 -1.38 -12.64 -10.43
C THR A 159 -0.03 -12.07 -10.06
N ALA A 160 1.06 -12.79 -10.36
CA ALA A 160 2.41 -12.33 -10.06
C ALA A 160 2.74 -10.95 -10.67
N SER A 161 2.18 -10.63 -11.83
CA SER A 161 2.37 -9.33 -12.50
C SER A 161 1.69 -8.19 -11.74
N HIS A 162 0.38 -8.29 -11.49
CA HIS A 162 -0.37 -7.27 -10.73
C HIS A 162 0.19 -7.11 -9.32
N PHE A 163 0.54 -8.23 -8.69
CA PHE A 163 1.17 -8.28 -7.38
C PHE A 163 2.53 -7.54 -7.35
N SER A 164 3.38 -7.76 -8.35
CA SER A 164 4.68 -7.07 -8.46
C SER A 164 4.50 -5.56 -8.69
N GLY A 165 3.54 -5.16 -9.53
CA GLY A 165 3.22 -3.75 -9.74
C GLY A 165 2.71 -3.06 -8.47
N TYR A 166 1.83 -3.73 -7.73
CA TYR A 166 1.32 -3.25 -6.46
C TYR A 166 2.43 -3.12 -5.40
N PHE A 167 3.31 -4.12 -5.29
CA PHE A 167 4.46 -4.06 -4.40
C PHE A 167 5.43 -2.95 -4.79
N ALA A 168 5.65 -2.70 -6.08
CA ALA A 168 6.49 -1.59 -6.55
C ALA A 168 5.93 -0.23 -6.09
N ALA A 169 4.61 -0.02 -6.15
CA ALA A 169 3.98 1.20 -5.64
C ALA A 169 4.19 1.37 -4.12
N ILE A 170 4.09 0.27 -3.36
CA ILE A 170 4.39 0.27 -1.91
C ILE A 170 5.86 0.60 -1.65
N LEU A 171 6.79 0.07 -2.44
CA LEU A 171 8.21 0.37 -2.30
C LEU A 171 8.51 1.86 -2.53
N ILE A 172 7.86 2.49 -3.52
CA ILE A 172 7.97 3.93 -3.75
C ILE A 172 7.53 4.69 -2.49
N PHE A 173 6.40 4.31 -1.90
CA PHE A 173 5.95 4.89 -0.63
C PHE A 173 6.99 4.74 0.48
N TYR A 174 7.58 3.55 0.64
CA TYR A 174 8.64 3.32 1.65
C TYR A 174 9.88 4.17 1.40
N VAL A 175 10.29 4.34 0.14
CA VAL A 175 11.44 5.19 -0.22
C VAL A 175 11.15 6.64 0.12
N VAL A 176 10.02 7.20 -0.34
CA VAL A 176 9.63 8.59 -0.09
C VAL A 176 9.57 8.88 1.41
N LEU A 177 8.90 8.00 2.17
CA LEU A 177 8.79 8.16 3.61
C LEU A 177 10.16 8.06 4.30
N SER A 178 11.03 7.16 3.86
CA SER A 178 12.39 7.02 4.40
C SER A 178 13.28 8.21 4.07
N LEU A 179 13.12 8.84 2.90
CA LEU A 179 13.78 10.10 2.56
C LEU A 179 13.35 11.21 3.52
N PHE A 180 12.04 11.32 3.80
CA PHE A 180 11.50 12.27 4.78
C PHE A 180 12.11 12.06 6.17
N PHE A 181 12.10 10.82 6.67
CA PHE A 181 12.75 10.47 7.94
C PHE A 181 14.25 10.77 7.94
N GLY A 182 14.95 10.46 6.85
CA GLY A 182 16.36 10.77 6.68
C GLY A 182 16.64 12.27 6.79
N ALA A 183 15.82 13.10 6.15
CA ALA A 183 15.97 14.54 6.13
C ALA A 183 15.61 15.19 7.48
N PHE A 184 14.59 14.67 8.18
CA PHE A 184 14.08 15.23 9.43
C PHE A 184 14.93 14.86 10.64
N PHE A 185 15.37 13.59 10.74
CA PHE A 185 16.10 13.09 11.91
C PHE A 185 17.62 13.25 11.81
N ARG A 186 18.15 13.76 10.69
CA ARG A 186 19.58 14.07 10.58
C ARG A 186 19.94 15.21 11.54
N THR A 187 20.97 15.01 12.34
CA THR A 187 21.52 16.11 13.14
C THR A 187 22.32 17.01 12.19
N ARG A 188 22.00 18.31 12.14
CA ARG A 188 22.87 19.28 11.46
C ARG A 188 24.14 19.40 12.30
N THR A 189 25.29 19.03 11.72
CA THR A 189 26.59 19.49 12.21
C THR A 189 26.65 20.99 11.94
N VAL A 190 26.30 21.80 12.94
CA VAL A 190 26.78 23.18 12.98
C VAL A 190 28.30 23.05 13.11
N HIS A 191 29.07 23.63 12.18
CA HIS A 191 30.49 23.83 12.43
C HIS A 191 30.59 24.68 13.69
N GLU A 192 31.02 24.06 14.80
CA GLU A 192 31.52 24.84 15.93
C GLU A 192 32.75 25.56 15.39
N GLU A 193 32.60 26.87 15.13
CA GLU A 193 33.77 27.73 14.98
C GLU A 193 34.59 27.53 16.24
N ILE A 194 35.80 26.99 16.08
CA ILE A 194 36.76 26.88 17.17
C ILE A 194 37.13 28.32 17.51
N THR A 195 36.44 28.91 18.48
CA THR A 195 36.86 30.18 19.07
C THR A 195 38.14 29.88 19.85
N ASN A 196 39.28 29.95 19.17
CA ASN A 196 40.57 30.04 19.84
C ASN A 196 40.55 31.37 20.61
N GLN A 197 40.21 31.31 21.89
CA GLN A 197 40.49 32.39 22.83
C GLN A 197 41.99 32.31 23.13
N GLU A 198 42.75 33.17 22.46
CA GLU A 198 44.09 33.59 22.91
C GLU A 198 43.99 34.44 24.19
#